data_AF-A0A6N7LLW4-F1
#
_entry.id   AF-A0A6N7LLW4-F1
#
_cell.length_a   1.000
_cell.length_b   1.000
_cell.length_c   1.000
_cell.angle_alpha   90.00
_cell.angle_beta   90.00
_cell.angle_gamma   90.00
#
_symmetry.space_group_name_H-M   'P 1'
#
loop_
_entity.id
_entity.type
_entity.pdbx_description
1 polymer ?
#
loop_
_entity_poly.entity_id
_entity_poly.type
_entity_poly.pdbx_seq_one_letter_code
_entity_poly.pdbx_strand_id
1 'polypeptide(L)'
;MTDFGVVGAGHMGSGIACAFALAGFDVTLMDIDVDALAHAVDRVAVQIDEMIARGDAEPADKTAAIARVATTANLTDLGANDLIVETATEIEAVKHRIFAELTPHLKPQTILTSKTSSFSVTRMVSLGR
;
A
#
# COMPACT_ATOMS: atom_id res chain seq x y z
N MET A 1 -6.20 10.91 9.82
CA MET A 1 -5.95 9.77 8.92
C MET A 1 -5.08 8.82 9.71
N THR A 2 -5.57 7.64 10.03
CA THR A 2 -4.84 6.66 10.85
C THR A 2 -4.58 5.36 10.09
N ASP A 3 -5.43 5.04 9.12
CA ASP A 3 -5.41 3.78 8.39
C ASP A 3 -5.02 3.99 6.93
N PHE A 4 -4.00 3.29 6.47
CA PHE A 4 -3.41 3.43 5.13
C PHE A 4 -3.51 2.12 4.36
N GLY A 5 -3.92 2.18 3.10
CA GLY A 5 -3.99 1.05 2.19
C GLY A 5 -2.88 1.14 1.14
N VAL A 6 -2.31 0.00 0.75
CA VAL A 6 -1.33 -0.07 -0.33
C VAL A 6 -1.74 -1.20 -1.27
N VAL A 7 -1.89 -0.90 -2.56
CA VAL A 7 -2.16 -1.92 -3.60
C VAL A 7 -0.84 -2.30 -4.27
N GLY A 8 -0.57 -3.61 -4.31
CA GLY A 8 0.66 -4.23 -4.78
C GLY A 8 1.65 -4.46 -3.63
N ALA A 9 2.05 -5.71 -3.40
CA ALA A 9 2.97 -6.15 -2.35
C ALA A 9 4.42 -6.37 -2.85
N GLY A 10 4.74 -5.88 -4.05
CA GLY A 10 6.09 -5.85 -4.58
C GLY A 10 7.05 -4.93 -3.79
N HIS A 11 8.24 -4.70 -4.34
CA HIS A 11 9.29 -3.89 -3.71
C HIS A 11 8.81 -2.49 -3.26
N MET A 12 8.09 -1.79 -4.14
CA MET A 12 7.61 -0.44 -3.86
C MET A 12 6.51 -0.41 -2.80
N GLY A 13 5.54 -1.32 -2.90
CA GLY A 13 4.45 -1.38 -1.94
C GLY A 13 4.92 -1.78 -0.54
N SER A 14 5.83 -2.75 -0.44
CA SER A 14 6.48 -3.10 0.83
C SER A 14 7.23 -1.88 1.42
N GLY A 15 7.97 -1.13 0.60
CA GLY A 15 8.67 0.08 1.05
C GLY A 15 7.75 1.19 1.54
N ILE A 16 6.62 1.42 0.87
CA ILE A 16 5.61 2.39 1.31
C ILE A 16 4.95 1.93 2.60
N ALA A 17 4.61 0.64 2.71
CA ALA A 17 4.05 0.07 3.93
C ALA A 17 5.03 0.20 5.11
N CYS A 18 6.32 -0.09 4.88
CA CYS A 18 7.39 0.11 5.85
C CYS A 18 7.46 1.57 6.34
N ALA A 19 7.44 2.54 5.43
CA ALA A 19 7.52 3.95 5.77
C ALA A 19 6.32 4.41 6.64
N PHE A 20 5.10 4.04 6.26
CA PHE A 20 3.91 4.38 7.07
C PHE A 20 3.92 3.68 8.44
N ALA A 21 4.31 2.41 8.48
CA ALA A 21 4.34 1.64 9.72
C ALA A 21 5.37 2.17 10.73
N LEU A 22 6.55 2.58 10.26
CA LEU A 22 7.57 3.25 11.07
C LEU A 22 7.10 4.64 11.54
N ALA A 23 6.32 5.35 10.72
CA ALA A 23 5.70 6.60 11.11
C ALA A 23 4.52 6.44 12.10
N GLY A 24 4.17 5.20 12.47
CA GLY A 24 3.18 4.92 13.50
C GLY A 24 1.76 4.67 13.01
N PHE A 25 1.56 4.48 11.70
CA PHE A 25 0.24 4.27 11.09
C PHE A 25 -0.06 2.79 10.83
N ASP A 26 -1.34 2.43 10.90
CA ASP A 26 -1.80 1.09 10.53
C ASP A 26 -1.87 0.97 9.01
N VAL A 27 -1.31 -0.11 8.47
CA VAL A 27 -1.19 -0.33 7.02
C VAL A 27 -1.84 -1.64 6.62
N THR A 28 -2.74 -1.60 5.65
CA THR A 28 -3.24 -2.79 4.96
C THR A 28 -2.60 -2.90 3.59
N LEU A 29 -1.73 -3.90 3.42
CA LEU A 29 -1.07 -4.21 2.16
C LEU A 29 -1.88 -5.25 1.40
N MET A 30 -2.24 -4.95 0.15
CA MET A 30 -3.06 -5.82 -0.68
C MET A 30 -2.32 -6.25 -1.94
N ASP A 31 -2.42 -7.53 -2.28
CA ASP A 31 -1.98 -8.08 -3.55
C ASP A 31 -2.83 -9.32 -3.90
N ILE A 32 -3.01 -9.58 -5.18
CA ILE A 32 -3.71 -10.78 -5.65
C ILE A 32 -2.84 -12.04 -5.50
N ASP A 33 -1.52 -11.87 -5.43
CA ASP A 33 -0.55 -12.93 -5.24
C ASP A 33 -0.28 -13.13 -3.73
N VAL A 34 -0.79 -14.25 -3.20
CA VAL A 34 -0.66 -14.61 -1.78
C VAL A 34 0.80 -14.90 -1.40
N ASP A 35 1.60 -15.42 -2.34
CA ASP A 35 3.03 -15.64 -2.09
C ASP A 35 3.76 -14.30 -2.00
N ALA A 36 3.37 -13.32 -2.84
CA ALA A 36 3.90 -11.96 -2.74
C ALA A 36 3.57 -11.30 -1.39
N LEU A 37 2.36 -11.51 -0.86
CA LEU A 37 1.95 -11.03 0.47
C LEU A 37 2.78 -11.66 1.59
N ALA A 38 2.98 -12.98 1.56
CA ALA A 38 3.79 -13.68 2.55
C ALA A 38 5.22 -13.11 2.60
N HIS A 39 5.82 -12.87 1.43
CA HIS A 39 7.15 -12.27 1.34
C HIS A 39 7.19 -10.78 1.68
N ALA A 40 6.08 -10.05 1.60
CA ALA A 40 6.09 -8.61 1.79
C ALA A 40 6.33 -8.20 3.24
N VAL A 41 5.78 -8.94 4.20
CA VAL A 41 6.04 -8.69 5.64
C VAL A 41 7.51 -8.92 5.96
N ASP A 42 8.13 -9.97 5.40
CA ASP A 42 9.56 -10.22 5.53
C ASP A 42 10.39 -9.07 4.92
N ARG A 43 10.00 -8.58 3.74
CA ARG A 43 10.66 -7.43 3.10
C ARG A 43 10.56 -6.18 3.97
N VAL A 44 9.40 -5.90 4.57
CA VAL A 44 9.25 -4.79 5.50
C VAL A 44 10.21 -4.95 6.68
N ALA A 45 10.30 -6.14 7.28
CA ALA A 45 11.21 -6.39 8.40
C ALA A 45 12.69 -6.14 8.02
N VAL A 46 13.10 -6.62 6.83
CA VAL A 46 14.46 -6.39 6.30
C VAL A 46 14.71 -4.90 6.02
N GLN A 47 13.75 -4.19 5.44
CA GLN A 47 13.87 -2.76 5.16
C GLN A 47 14.01 -1.94 6.45
N ILE A 48 13.29 -2.31 7.51
CA ILE A 48 13.45 -1.69 8.83
C ILE A 48 14.86 -1.95 9.38
N ASP A 49 15.39 -3.18 9.26
CA ASP A 49 16.76 -3.49 9.69
C ASP A 49 17.80 -2.65 8.95
N GLU A 50 17.62 -2.47 7.63
CA GLU A 50 18.49 -1.61 6.83
C GLU A 50 18.40 -0.13 7.26
N MET A 51 17.21 0.37 7.61
CA MET A 51 17.03 1.73 8.13
C MET A 51 17.69 1.90 9.49
N ILE A 52 17.56 0.91 10.39
CA ILE A 52 18.26 0.90 11.69
C ILE A 52 19.77 0.92 11.48
N ALA A 53 20.29 0.10 10.58
CA ALA A 53 21.72 0.05 10.28
C ALA A 53 22.28 1.38 9.73
N ARG A 54 21.44 2.18 9.06
CA ARG A 54 21.77 3.52 8.59
C ARG A 54 21.57 4.62 9.64
N GLY A 55 20.91 4.33 10.76
CA GLY A 55 20.53 5.30 11.78
C GLY A 55 19.27 6.10 11.46
N ASP A 56 18.46 5.63 10.50
CA ASP A 56 17.20 6.27 10.09
C ASP A 56 15.99 5.80 10.93
N ALA A 57 16.16 4.77 11.78
CA ALA A 57 15.14 4.21 12.66
C ALA A 57 15.76 3.59 13.92
N GLU A 58 14.98 3.43 14.99
CA GLU A 58 15.44 2.81 16.24
C GLU A 58 15.07 1.31 16.30
N PRO A 59 15.93 0.44 16.86
CA PRO A 59 15.62 -0.98 17.04
C PRO A 59 14.33 -1.24 17.82
N ALA A 60 13.97 -0.34 18.74
CA ALA A 60 12.76 -0.43 19.55
C ALA A 60 11.48 -0.31 18.72
N ASP A 61 11.53 0.36 17.57
CA ASP A 61 10.35 0.63 16.74
C ASP A 61 9.97 -0.54 15.84
N LYS A 62 10.91 -1.45 15.58
CA LYS A 62 10.75 -2.53 14.60
C LYS A 62 9.52 -3.41 14.86
N THR A 63 9.41 -3.95 16.07
CA THR A 63 8.32 -4.88 16.41
C THR A 63 6.96 -4.20 16.29
N ALA A 64 6.87 -2.94 16.73
CA ALA A 64 5.64 -2.15 16.63
C ALA A 64 5.29 -1.85 15.17
N ALA A 65 6.27 -1.46 14.35
CA ALA A 65 6.05 -1.19 12.93
C ALA A 65 5.57 -2.45 12.18
N ILE A 66 6.22 -3.60 12.37
CA ILE A 66 5.79 -4.86 11.73
C ILE A 66 4.36 -5.22 12.14
N ALA A 67 4.00 -5.05 13.41
CA ALA A 67 2.66 -5.36 13.91
C ALA A 67 1.55 -4.46 13.32
N ARG A 68 1.90 -3.29 12.77
CA ARG A 68 0.96 -2.39 12.07
C ARG A 68 0.70 -2.80 10.62
N VAL A 69 1.46 -3.73 10.06
CA VAL A 69 1.29 -4.18 8.66
C VAL A 69 0.41 -5.42 8.62
N ALA A 70 -0.83 -5.23 8.20
CA ALA A 70 -1.76 -6.30 7.85
C ALA A 70 -1.71 -6.58 6.35
N THR A 71 -2.04 -7.81 5.96
CA THR A 71 -2.11 -8.23 4.55
C THR A 71 -3.50 -8.71 4.18
N THR A 72 -3.95 -8.44 2.95
CA THR A 72 -5.19 -8.99 2.40
C THR A 72 -5.04 -9.33 0.92
N ALA A 73 -5.75 -10.36 0.45
CA ALA A 73 -5.87 -10.66 -0.98
C ALA A 73 -7.11 -10.01 -1.62
N ASN A 74 -7.94 -9.32 -0.83
CA ASN A 74 -9.18 -8.73 -1.30
C ASN A 74 -9.05 -7.21 -1.44
N LEU A 75 -9.30 -6.69 -2.64
CA LEU A 75 -9.11 -5.27 -2.93
C LEU A 75 -10.07 -4.40 -2.13
N THR A 76 -11.32 -4.85 -1.97
CA THR A 76 -12.38 -4.05 -1.34
C THR A 76 -12.14 -3.82 0.16
N ASP A 77 -11.30 -4.64 0.79
CA ASP A 77 -10.94 -4.46 2.21
C ASP A 77 -10.23 -3.11 2.42
N LEU A 78 -9.57 -2.57 1.39
CA LEU A 78 -8.94 -1.25 1.46
C LEU A 78 -9.94 -0.10 1.50
N GLY A 79 -11.22 -0.32 1.20
CA GLY A 79 -12.26 0.71 1.19
C GLY A 79 -12.42 1.42 2.55
N ALA A 80 -12.02 0.76 3.64
CA ALA A 80 -12.01 1.31 4.98
C ALA A 80 -10.79 2.19 5.29
N ASN A 81 -9.78 2.29 4.43
CA ASN A 81 -8.60 3.14 4.68
C ASN A 81 -8.86 4.61 4.35
N ASP A 82 -8.11 5.51 5.00
CA ASP A 82 -8.21 6.95 4.80
C ASP A 82 -7.36 7.41 3.60
N LEU A 83 -6.20 6.79 3.38
CA LEU A 83 -5.34 7.00 2.21
C LEU A 83 -5.04 5.65 1.58
N ILE A 84 -5.16 5.54 0.26
CA ILE A 84 -4.79 4.35 -0.50
C ILE A 84 -3.77 4.73 -1.57
N VAL A 85 -2.67 3.98 -1.62
CA VAL A 85 -1.58 4.17 -2.59
C VAL A 85 -1.51 2.97 -3.54
N GLU A 86 -1.89 3.19 -4.79
CA GLU A 86 -1.81 2.18 -5.84
C GLU A 86 -0.40 2.08 -6.40
N THR A 87 0.20 0.89 -6.35
CA THR A 87 1.58 0.62 -6.84
C THR A 87 1.70 -0.69 -7.63
N ALA A 88 0.58 -1.16 -8.19
CA ALA A 88 0.56 -2.31 -9.07
C ALA A 88 1.34 -2.04 -10.36
N THR A 89 1.52 -3.09 -11.16
CA THR A 89 2.24 -3.05 -12.43
C THR A 89 1.78 -1.90 -13.32
N GLU A 90 2.71 -1.29 -14.06
CA GLU A 90 2.44 -0.20 -15.02
C GLU A 90 1.71 -0.71 -16.28
N ILE A 91 0.50 -1.20 -16.08
CA ILE A 91 -0.44 -1.60 -17.13
C ILE A 91 -1.71 -0.77 -16.91
N GLU A 92 -2.02 0.12 -17.87
CA GLU A 92 -3.13 1.07 -17.74
C GLU A 92 -4.45 0.37 -17.37
N ALA A 93 -4.77 -0.73 -18.06
CA ALA A 93 -5.99 -1.51 -17.84
C ALA A 93 -6.08 -2.09 -16.41
N VAL A 94 -4.95 -2.48 -15.81
CA VAL A 94 -4.91 -3.00 -14.44
C VAL A 94 -5.22 -1.88 -13.45
N LYS A 95 -4.59 -0.71 -13.61
CA LYS A 95 -4.83 0.45 -12.74
C LYS A 95 -6.26 0.95 -12.86
N HIS A 96 -6.80 1.08 -14.07
CA HIS A 96 -8.21 1.42 -14.29
C HIS A 96 -9.14 0.47 -13.55
N ARG A 97 -8.90 -0.85 -13.66
CA ARG A 97 -9.71 -1.85 -12.96
C ARG A 97 -9.63 -1.68 -11.45
N ILE A 98 -8.43 -1.47 -10.89
CA ILE A 98 -8.25 -1.23 -9.45
C ILE A 98 -9.08 -0.01 -9.01
N PHE A 99 -8.97 1.11 -9.73
CA PHE A 99 -9.72 2.32 -9.39
C PHE A 99 -11.23 2.11 -9.48
N ALA A 100 -11.71 1.48 -10.56
CA ALA A 100 -13.13 1.23 -10.77
C ALA A 100 -13.72 0.28 -9.72
N GLU A 101 -12.98 -0.78 -9.37
CA GLU A 101 -13.40 -1.78 -8.39
C GLU A 101 -13.38 -1.21 -6.97
N LEU A 102 -12.43 -0.34 -6.64
CA LEU A 102 -12.26 0.19 -5.29
C LEU A 102 -13.16 1.40 -4.99
N THR A 103 -13.40 2.27 -5.97
CA THR A 103 -14.17 3.53 -5.82
C THR A 103 -15.52 3.35 -5.10
N PRO A 104 -16.35 2.33 -5.40
CA PRO A 104 -17.64 2.13 -4.73
C PRO A 104 -17.54 1.79 -3.23
N HIS A 105 -16.37 1.36 -2.76
CA HIS A 105 -16.15 0.91 -1.39
C HIS A 105 -15.44 1.96 -0.53
N LEU A 106 -15.00 3.07 -1.12
CA LEU A 106 -14.27 4.12 -0.42
C LEU A 106 -15.16 4.88 0.56
N LYS A 107 -14.59 5.29 1.70
CA LYS A 107 -15.22 6.33 2.52
C LYS A 107 -15.27 7.64 1.71
N PRO A 108 -16.23 8.54 1.97
CA PRO A 108 -16.35 9.82 1.25
C PRO A 108 -15.09 10.69 1.27
N GLN A 109 -14.29 10.58 2.34
CA GLN A 109 -13.05 11.32 2.55
C GLN A 109 -11.78 10.55 2.19
N THR A 110 -11.88 9.30 1.69
CA THR A 110 -10.69 8.53 1.33
C THR A 110 -9.97 9.18 0.16
N ILE A 111 -8.66 9.35 0.33
CA ILE A 111 -7.79 9.79 -0.75
C ILE A 111 -7.27 8.55 -1.47
N LEU A 112 -7.54 8.43 -2.77
CA LEU A 112 -6.98 7.38 -3.63
C LEU A 112 -5.91 7.98 -4.53
N THR A 113 -4.70 7.43 -4.45
CA THR A 113 -3.51 7.90 -5.20
C THR A 113 -2.88 6.76 -6.00
N SER A 114 -2.08 7.09 -7.00
CA SER A 114 -1.32 6.11 -7.80
C SER A 114 0.13 6.54 -7.93
N LYS A 115 1.03 5.58 -7.73
CA LYS A 115 2.47 5.71 -7.97
C LYS A 115 2.80 5.38 -9.44
N THR A 116 2.08 5.98 -10.38
CA THR A 116 2.41 5.89 -11.80
C THR A 116 3.42 6.95 -12.21
N SER A 117 4.33 6.59 -13.11
CA SER A 117 5.24 7.52 -13.78
C SER A 117 4.84 7.81 -15.24
N SER A 118 3.86 7.06 -15.76
CA SER A 118 3.60 6.96 -17.20
C SER A 118 2.17 7.30 -17.60
N PHE A 119 1.21 7.22 -16.66
CA PHE A 119 -0.21 7.44 -16.96
C PHE A 119 -0.74 8.73 -16.33
N SER A 120 -1.60 9.43 -17.08
CA SER A 120 -2.35 10.55 -16.53
C SER A 120 -3.37 10.06 -15.50
N VAL A 121 -3.28 10.57 -14.27
CA VAL A 121 -4.24 10.27 -13.19
C VAL A 121 -5.67 10.63 -13.62
N THR A 122 -5.87 11.77 -14.30
CA THR A 122 -7.18 12.17 -14.83
C THR A 122 -7.74 11.11 -15.77
N ARG A 123 -6.91 10.57 -16.66
CA ARG A 123 -7.33 9.52 -17.59
C ARG A 123 -7.75 8.26 -16.83
N MET A 124 -6.94 7.80 -15.86
CA MET A 124 -7.22 6.63 -15.01
C MET A 124 -8.55 6.73 -14.26
N VAL A 125 -8.95 7.93 -13.85
CA VAL A 125 -10.20 8.13 -13.09
C VAL A 125 -11.40 8.39 -14.02
N SER A 126 -11.18 9.00 -15.20
CA SER A 126 -12.25 9.44 -16.10
C SER A 126 -13.02 8.34 -16.81
N LEU A 127 -12.47 7.12 -16.92
CA LEU A 127 -13.13 6.02 -17.63
C LEU A 127 -14.15 5.25 -16.76
N GLY A 128 -14.36 5.68 -15.51
CA GLY A 128 -15.30 5.07 -14.55
C GLY A 128 -16.60 5.86 -14.32
N ARG A 129 -17.01 6.75 -15.24
CA ARG A 129 -18.30 7.46 -15.20
C ARG A 129 -19.24 7.01 -16.29
#